data_AF-A0A1C7D6N2-F1
#
_entry.id   AF-A0A1C7D6N2-F1
#
_cell.length_a   1.000
_cell.length_b   1.000
_cell.length_c   1.000
_cell.angle_alpha   90.00
_cell.angle_beta   90.00
_cell.angle_gamma   90.00
#
_symmetry.space_group_name_H-M   'P 1'
#
loop_
_entity.id
_entity.type
_entity.pdbx_description
1 polymer ?
#
loop_
_entity_poly.entity_id
_entity_poly.type
_entity_poly.pdbx_seq_one_letter_code
_entity_poly.pdbx_strand_id
1 'polypeptide(L)'
;MKDTIILIASAALVAGLGSGLEGAPAAAQDVDLQRTLNEATAEPDSYEETVTVEIDAEVEEEAPAEGDGDDYLSKMFSGKPFLEGDAMAAALAEADKFPLGSSKNPVRVSQPQGQRAYLRRLRCPGGDQPAFGRVGNVGPGVFDSIVDLYEVECADGSVHEIYMDMYHAGHVEDRPVPGFTITP
;
A
#
# COMPACT_ATOMS: atom_id res chain seq x y z
N MET A 1 0.88 24.64 -26.61
CA MET A 1 2.18 24.92 -25.96
C MET A 1 2.54 23.64 -25.23
N LYS A 2 3.72 23.06 -25.52
CA LYS A 2 4.12 21.75 -25.00
C LYS A 2 4.85 21.97 -23.68
N ASP A 3 4.35 21.38 -22.59
CA ASP A 3 5.01 21.43 -21.29
C ASP A 3 6.08 20.34 -21.24
N THR A 4 7.34 20.77 -21.16
CA THR A 4 8.52 19.91 -21.07
C THR A 4 8.81 19.60 -19.59
N ILE A 5 8.67 18.34 -19.18
CA ILE A 5 9.11 17.88 -17.86
C ILE A 5 10.39 17.05 -18.04
N ILE A 6 11.48 17.47 -17.41
CA ILE A 6 12.78 16.78 -17.37
C ILE A 6 12.83 15.98 -16.07
N LEU A 7 12.86 14.65 -16.14
CA LEU A 7 13.12 13.78 -15.00
C LEU A 7 14.61 13.42 -14.95
N ILE A 8 15.31 13.87 -13.91
CA ILE A 8 16.69 13.49 -13.60
C ILE A 8 16.65 12.29 -12.65
N ALA A 9 17.06 11.11 -13.11
CA ALA A 9 17.25 9.96 -12.24
C ALA A 9 18.64 10.03 -11.58
N SER A 10 18.69 10.15 -10.24
CA SER A 10 19.93 10.06 -9.47
C SER A 10 20.34 8.59 -9.25
N ALA A 11 21.52 8.20 -9.74
CA ALA A 11 22.18 6.97 -9.35
C ALA A 11 23.05 7.21 -8.10
N ALA A 12 22.61 6.72 -6.94
CA ALA A 12 23.43 6.67 -5.73
C ALA A 12 24.23 5.36 -5.72
N LEU A 13 25.54 5.47 -5.98
CA LEU A 13 26.50 4.36 -5.89
C LEU A 13 26.95 4.18 -4.42
N VAL A 14 26.74 2.99 -3.88
CA VAL A 14 27.32 2.54 -2.60
C VAL A 14 28.74 2.05 -2.84
N ALA A 15 29.75 2.77 -2.32
CA ALA A 15 31.07 2.21 -2.06
C ALA A 15 31.84 3.06 -1.04
N GLY A 16 32.15 2.46 0.12
CA GLY A 16 32.95 3.09 1.17
C GLY A 16 33.53 2.05 2.11
N LEU A 17 34.48 1.24 1.60
CA LEU A 17 35.40 0.43 2.39
C LEU A 17 36.60 1.30 2.78
N GLY A 18 36.81 1.49 4.09
CA GLY A 18 37.95 2.19 4.65
C GLY A 18 39.13 1.24 4.92
N SER A 19 40.29 1.64 4.39
CA SER A 19 41.59 0.96 4.41
C SER A 19 42.29 0.99 5.77
N GLY A 20 43.05 -0.07 6.07
CA GLY A 20 44.12 -0.12 7.07
C GLY A 20 45.28 -0.93 6.51
N LEU A 21 46.44 -0.27 6.39
CA LEU A 21 47.67 -0.68 5.70
C LEU A 21 48.43 -1.79 6.47
N GLU A 22 49.18 -2.62 5.72
CA GLU A 22 50.64 -2.85 5.84
C GLU A 22 51.05 -4.25 5.37
N GLY A 23 51.97 -4.31 4.40
CA GLY A 23 52.78 -5.50 4.12
C GLY A 23 52.68 -6.08 2.71
N ALA A 24 53.49 -5.58 1.78
CA ALA A 24 53.96 -6.35 0.61
C ALA A 24 55.39 -6.86 0.92
N PRO A 25 55.86 -7.97 0.32
CA PRO A 25 56.43 -7.82 -1.02
C PRO A 25 56.33 -9.05 -1.96
N ALA A 26 56.58 -8.74 -3.23
CA ALA A 26 57.46 -9.46 -4.18
C ALA A 26 56.81 -10.10 -5.43
N ALA A 27 57.40 -9.70 -6.57
CA ALA A 27 57.59 -10.45 -7.83
C ALA A 27 56.33 -10.64 -8.71
N ALA A 28 56.34 -10.51 -10.04
CA ALA A 28 57.40 -10.40 -11.03
C ALA A 28 56.79 -9.87 -12.36
N GLN A 29 57.61 -9.25 -13.22
CA GLN A 29 57.85 -9.54 -14.67
C GLN A 29 56.63 -9.71 -15.61
N ASP A 30 56.59 -9.26 -16.85
CA ASP A 30 57.44 -8.51 -17.80
C ASP A 30 56.60 -8.42 -19.10
N VAL A 31 57.14 -7.81 -20.17
CA VAL A 31 56.61 -7.73 -21.56
C VAL A 31 55.73 -6.49 -21.82
N ASP A 32 56.33 -5.33 -22.11
CA ASP A 32 56.89 -4.92 -23.42
C ASP A 32 55.80 -4.52 -24.42
N LEU A 33 55.60 -3.20 -24.56
CA LEU A 33 55.74 -2.48 -25.83
C LEU A 33 55.30 -1.03 -25.65
N GLN A 34 56.26 -0.20 -25.25
CA GLN A 34 56.23 1.21 -25.63
C GLN A 34 56.35 1.27 -27.16
N ARG A 35 55.24 1.56 -27.84
CA ARG A 35 55.31 2.14 -29.18
C ARG A 35 54.33 3.30 -29.26
N THR A 36 54.95 4.47 -29.43
CA THR A 36 54.40 5.73 -29.94
C THR A 36 53.48 6.51 -29.01
N LEU A 37 54.12 7.27 -28.11
CA LEU A 37 53.85 8.71 -27.97
C LEU A 37 53.78 9.35 -29.36
N ASN A 38 52.65 9.99 -29.68
CA ASN A 38 52.57 11.39 -30.12
C ASN A 38 51.14 11.75 -30.57
N GLU A 39 50.55 12.69 -29.84
CA GLU A 39 49.73 13.81 -30.30
C GLU A 39 48.55 13.50 -31.24
N ALA A 40 47.36 13.41 -30.65
CA ALA A 40 46.14 13.90 -31.28
C ALA A 40 45.26 14.55 -30.21
N THR A 41 45.21 15.88 -30.24
CA THR A 41 44.18 16.72 -29.64
C THR A 41 42.80 16.23 -30.12
N ALA A 42 41.97 15.74 -29.22
CA ALA A 42 40.52 15.63 -29.43
C ALA A 42 39.81 15.68 -28.08
N GLU A 43 38.90 16.63 -27.98
CA GLU A 43 38.00 16.88 -26.85
C GLU A 43 37.08 15.67 -26.63
N PRO A 44 36.76 15.27 -25.37
CA PRO A 44 35.72 14.29 -25.15
C PRO A 44 34.35 14.97 -25.23
N ASP A 45 33.75 14.97 -26.42
CA ASP A 45 32.30 15.15 -26.57
C ASP A 45 31.61 13.99 -25.85
N SER A 46 31.04 14.29 -24.69
CA SER A 46 30.11 13.45 -23.97
C SER A 46 28.83 13.32 -24.79
N TYR A 47 28.62 12.18 -25.44
CA TYR A 47 27.32 11.85 -26.00
C TYR A 47 26.50 11.15 -24.91
N GLU A 48 25.49 11.84 -24.38
CA GLU A 48 24.40 11.20 -23.65
C GLU A 48 23.41 10.68 -24.70
N GLU A 49 23.36 9.35 -24.85
CA GLU A 49 22.34 8.70 -25.67
C GLU A 49 20.99 8.81 -24.94
N THR A 50 20.18 9.79 -25.33
CA THR A 50 18.83 9.97 -24.82
C THR A 50 17.88 9.07 -25.61
N VAL A 51 17.40 8.01 -24.97
CA VAL A 51 16.32 7.16 -25.51
C VAL A 51 14.99 7.83 -25.17
N THR A 52 14.38 8.47 -26.16
CA THR A 52 12.99 8.96 -26.08
C THR A 52 12.03 7.81 -26.35
N VAL A 53 11.28 7.41 -25.33
CA VAL A 53 10.13 6.52 -25.50
C VAL A 53 8.89 7.40 -25.65
N GLU A 54 8.30 7.40 -26.84
CA GLU A 54 6.99 8.01 -27.08
C GLU A 54 5.94 7.04 -26.51
N ILE A 55 5.33 7.43 -25.40
CA ILE A 55 4.22 6.68 -24.78
C ILE A 55 2.93 7.38 -25.22
N ASP A 56 2.26 6.81 -26.21
CA ASP A 56 0.88 7.16 -26.56
C ASP A 56 -0.06 6.59 -25.49
N ALA A 57 -0.06 7.22 -24.32
CA ALA A 57 -1.03 6.93 -23.27
C ALA A 57 -2.18 7.93 -23.42
N GLU A 58 -3.17 7.57 -24.23
CA GLU A 58 -4.53 8.08 -24.10
C GLU A 58 -5.09 7.55 -22.78
N VAL A 59 -4.70 8.19 -21.67
CA VAL A 59 -5.42 8.03 -20.42
C VAL A 59 -6.69 8.84 -20.60
N GLU A 60 -7.74 8.18 -21.06
CA GLU A 60 -9.11 8.64 -20.83
C GLU A 60 -9.29 8.68 -19.31
N GLU A 61 -8.94 9.81 -18.72
CA GLU A 61 -9.31 10.18 -17.36
C GLU A 61 -10.84 10.38 -17.39
N GLU A 62 -11.58 9.26 -17.37
CA GLU A 62 -13.00 9.30 -17.05
C GLU A 62 -13.12 9.90 -15.65
N ALA A 63 -13.47 11.18 -15.62
CA ALA A 63 -13.84 11.86 -14.39
C ALA A 63 -14.84 10.98 -13.63
N PRO A 64 -14.64 10.74 -12.33
CA PRO A 64 -15.59 9.95 -11.57
C PRO A 64 -16.95 10.60 -11.72
N ALA A 65 -17.95 9.78 -12.12
CA ALA A 65 -19.32 10.22 -12.25
C ALA A 65 -19.70 10.98 -10.98
N GLU A 66 -20.06 12.26 -11.12
CA GLU A 66 -20.63 13.04 -10.03
C GLU A 66 -21.92 12.32 -9.62
N GLY A 67 -21.85 11.50 -8.58
CA GLY A 67 -23.02 10.86 -8.00
C GLY A 67 -24.00 11.94 -7.59
N ASP A 68 -25.23 11.85 -8.11
CA ASP A 68 -26.31 12.68 -7.63
C ASP A 68 -26.50 12.44 -6.11
N GLY A 69 -26.86 13.48 -5.36
CA GLY A 69 -26.94 13.38 -3.90
C GLY A 69 -27.95 12.33 -3.41
N ASP A 70 -28.88 11.90 -4.28
CA ASP A 70 -29.82 10.82 -4.06
C ASP A 70 -29.18 9.43 -4.11
N ASP A 71 -28.20 9.17 -4.99
CA ASP A 71 -27.42 7.93 -4.97
C ASP A 71 -26.66 7.78 -3.64
N TYR A 72 -26.06 8.87 -3.16
CA TYR A 72 -25.30 8.85 -1.90
C TYR A 72 -26.17 8.46 -0.70
N LEU A 73 -27.32 9.13 -0.53
CA LEU A 73 -28.26 8.81 0.54
C LEU A 73 -28.82 7.39 0.38
N SER A 74 -29.15 6.98 -0.84
CA SER A 74 -29.66 5.63 -1.14
C SER A 74 -28.65 4.54 -0.77
N LYS A 75 -27.36 4.72 -1.12
CA LYS A 75 -26.27 3.81 -0.75
C LYS A 75 -26.08 3.73 0.76
N MET A 76 -26.17 4.87 1.45
CA MET A 76 -26.13 4.88 2.91
C MET A 76 -27.26 4.07 3.54
N PHE A 77 -28.51 4.28 3.10
CA PHE A 77 -29.66 3.54 3.64
C PHE A 77 -29.65 2.06 3.28
N SER A 78 -29.12 1.70 2.11
CA SER A 78 -29.02 0.30 1.68
C SER A 78 -27.79 -0.43 2.25
N GLY A 79 -26.84 0.29 2.86
CA GLY A 79 -25.63 -0.30 3.42
C GLY A 79 -24.70 -0.85 2.36
N LYS A 80 -24.65 -0.23 1.18
CA LYS A 80 -23.77 -0.62 0.09
C LYS A 80 -22.52 0.26 0.05
N PRO A 81 -21.39 -0.26 -0.44
CA PRO A 81 -20.19 0.55 -0.57
C PRO A 81 -20.43 1.58 -1.68
N PHE A 82 -19.65 2.67 -1.67
CA PHE A 82 -19.78 3.68 -2.73
C PHE A 82 -19.08 3.23 -4.02
N LEU A 83 -18.02 2.42 -3.91
CA LEU A 83 -17.44 1.71 -5.04
C LEU A 83 -18.29 0.51 -5.47
N GLU A 84 -18.45 0.31 -6.78
CA GLU A 84 -19.19 -0.80 -7.38
C GLU A 84 -18.42 -1.40 -8.57
N GLY A 85 -18.88 -2.55 -9.08
CA GLY A 85 -18.32 -3.18 -10.29
C GLY A 85 -16.81 -3.47 -10.22
N ASP A 86 -16.10 -3.16 -11.30
CA ASP A 86 -14.67 -3.42 -11.44
C ASP A 86 -13.81 -2.60 -10.46
N ALA A 87 -14.24 -1.39 -10.13
CA ALA A 87 -13.57 -0.55 -9.13
C ALA A 87 -13.62 -1.21 -7.74
N MET A 88 -14.78 -1.77 -7.36
CA MET A 88 -14.91 -2.53 -6.11
C MET A 88 -14.05 -3.80 -6.13
N ALA A 89 -14.02 -4.53 -7.25
CA ALA A 89 -13.18 -5.72 -7.38
C ALA A 89 -11.68 -5.40 -7.24
N ALA A 90 -11.22 -4.30 -7.85
CA ALA A 90 -9.85 -3.82 -7.72
C ALA A 90 -9.52 -3.39 -6.29
N ALA A 91 -10.41 -2.63 -5.63
CA ALA A 91 -10.23 -2.21 -4.24
C ALA A 91 -10.14 -3.41 -3.29
N LEU A 92 -10.95 -4.45 -3.49
CA LEU A 92 -10.87 -5.69 -2.72
C LEU A 92 -9.51 -6.39 -2.89
N ALA A 93 -9.04 -6.52 -4.14
CA ALA A 93 -7.76 -7.16 -4.43
C ALA A 93 -6.56 -6.39 -3.84
N GLU A 94 -6.64 -5.06 -3.79
CA GLU A 94 -5.64 -4.23 -3.12
C GLU A 94 -5.71 -4.38 -1.59
N ALA A 95 -6.92 -4.32 -1.02
CA ALA A 95 -7.14 -4.46 0.42
C ALA A 95 -6.60 -5.78 0.97
N ASP A 96 -6.79 -6.90 0.27
CA ASP A 96 -6.31 -8.23 0.71
C ASP A 96 -4.78 -8.35 0.85
N LYS A 97 -4.01 -7.35 0.38
CA LYS A 97 -2.56 -7.25 0.62
C LYS A 97 -2.22 -6.76 2.02
N PHE A 98 -3.18 -6.21 2.76
CA PHE A 98 -3.01 -5.66 4.10
C PHE A 98 -3.70 -6.52 5.16
N PRO A 99 -3.26 -6.47 6.43
CA PRO A 99 -3.88 -7.23 7.50
C PRO A 99 -5.36 -6.86 7.68
N LEU A 100 -6.24 -7.86 7.78
CA LEU A 100 -7.66 -7.66 8.04
C LEU A 100 -7.86 -6.89 9.36
N GLY A 101 -8.79 -5.94 9.34
CA GLY A 101 -9.07 -5.03 10.46
C GLY A 101 -8.17 -3.81 10.52
N SER A 102 -7.25 -3.62 9.57
CA SER A 102 -6.49 -2.37 9.42
C SER A 102 -7.28 -1.32 8.62
N SER A 103 -6.84 -0.07 8.65
CA SER A 103 -7.44 1.00 7.83
C SER A 103 -7.40 0.73 6.32
N LYS A 104 -6.45 -0.10 5.87
CA LYS A 104 -6.30 -0.49 4.46
C LYS A 104 -7.03 -1.78 4.08
N ASN A 105 -7.51 -2.52 5.06
CA ASN A 105 -8.33 -3.72 4.87
C ASN A 105 -9.33 -3.82 6.02
N PRO A 106 -10.32 -2.91 6.07
CA PRO A 106 -11.26 -2.88 7.18
C PRO A 106 -12.10 -4.15 7.17
N VAL A 107 -12.54 -4.58 8.37
CA VAL A 107 -13.51 -5.68 8.47
C VAL A 107 -14.80 -5.25 7.78
N ARG A 108 -15.11 -5.90 6.67
CA ARG A 108 -16.35 -5.69 5.94
C ARG A 108 -17.48 -6.34 6.72
N VAL A 109 -18.55 -5.60 6.96
CA VAL A 109 -19.74 -6.14 7.65
C VAL A 109 -21.00 -5.48 7.13
N SER A 110 -22.14 -6.12 7.36
CA SER A 110 -23.43 -5.51 7.07
C SER A 110 -23.96 -4.71 8.27
N GLN A 111 -23.92 -3.38 8.15
CA GLN A 111 -24.56 -2.41 9.05
C GLN A 111 -24.01 -2.46 10.50
N PRO A 112 -24.43 -1.56 11.41
CA PRO A 112 -23.91 -1.53 12.79
C PRO A 112 -24.10 -2.85 13.55
N GLN A 113 -25.15 -3.62 13.23
CA GLN A 113 -25.36 -4.95 13.82
C GLN A 113 -24.29 -5.95 13.40
N GLY A 114 -23.82 -5.90 12.15
CA GLY A 114 -22.75 -6.75 11.65
C GLY A 114 -21.43 -6.49 12.36
N GLN A 115 -21.12 -5.21 12.66
CA GLN A 115 -19.94 -4.85 13.43
C GLN A 115 -19.95 -5.52 14.82
N ARG A 116 -21.04 -5.33 15.57
CA ARG A 116 -21.21 -5.93 16.90
C ARG A 116 -21.22 -7.47 16.84
N ALA A 117 -21.82 -8.05 15.81
CA ALA A 117 -21.85 -9.50 15.63
C ALA A 117 -20.46 -10.08 15.35
N TYR A 118 -19.65 -9.42 14.51
CA TYR A 118 -18.26 -9.78 14.26
C TYR A 118 -17.43 -9.75 15.55
N LEU A 119 -17.44 -8.62 16.28
CA LEU A 119 -16.67 -8.44 17.51
C LEU A 119 -17.07 -9.46 18.60
N ARG A 120 -18.36 -9.81 18.71
CA ARG A 120 -18.83 -10.85 19.63
C ARG A 120 -18.36 -12.25 19.28
N ARG A 121 -18.06 -12.52 18.00
CA ARG A 121 -17.53 -13.83 17.57
C ARG A 121 -16.03 -13.95 17.77
N LEU A 122 -15.30 -12.84 17.87
CA LEU A 122 -13.87 -12.86 18.15
C LEU A 122 -13.57 -13.52 19.50
N ARG A 123 -12.44 -14.20 19.56
CA ARG A 123 -11.82 -14.72 20.77
C ARG A 123 -10.36 -14.31 20.80
N CYS A 124 -9.94 -13.77 21.94
CA CYS A 124 -8.55 -13.46 22.25
C CYS A 124 -7.68 -14.73 22.17
N PRO A 125 -6.34 -14.62 22.16
CA PRO A 125 -5.44 -15.79 22.19
C PRO A 125 -5.76 -16.80 23.32
N GLY A 126 -6.24 -16.31 24.46
CA GLY A 126 -6.66 -17.15 25.61
C GLY A 126 -8.04 -17.82 25.46
N GLY A 127 -8.79 -17.53 24.40
CA GLY A 127 -10.12 -18.11 24.15
C GLY A 127 -11.28 -17.33 24.77
N ASP A 128 -11.02 -16.27 25.52
CA ASP A 128 -12.06 -15.37 26.05
C ASP A 128 -12.61 -14.43 24.97
N GLN A 129 -13.86 -14.00 25.14
CA GLN A 129 -14.44 -12.94 24.32
C GLN A 129 -13.83 -11.59 24.74
N PRO A 130 -13.35 -10.76 23.80
CA PRO A 130 -12.83 -9.45 24.14
C PRO A 130 -13.95 -8.49 24.58
N ALA A 131 -13.61 -7.52 25.42
CA ALA A 131 -14.41 -6.31 25.58
C ALA A 131 -14.17 -5.39 24.37
N PHE A 132 -15.17 -4.61 23.98
CA PHE A 132 -15.00 -3.68 22.86
C PHE A 132 -15.86 -2.42 22.99
N GLY A 133 -15.33 -1.32 22.48
CA GLY A 133 -16.00 -0.01 22.43
C GLY A 133 -15.78 0.66 21.08
N ARG A 134 -16.83 1.31 20.55
CA ARG A 134 -16.68 2.13 19.33
C ARG A 134 -16.02 3.44 19.70
N VAL A 135 -14.87 3.73 19.11
CA VAL A 135 -14.15 5.01 19.26
C VAL A 135 -14.87 6.10 18.47
N GLY A 136 -15.25 5.82 17.23
CA GLY A 136 -15.90 6.79 16.35
C GLY A 136 -15.85 6.38 14.88
N ASN A 137 -16.34 7.25 14.00
CA ASN A 137 -16.04 7.15 12.57
C ASN A 137 -14.70 7.84 12.27
N VAL A 138 -13.90 7.24 11.42
CA VAL A 138 -12.57 7.75 11.02
C VAL A 138 -12.53 8.31 9.61
N GLY A 139 -13.70 8.43 8.97
CA GLY A 139 -13.86 8.99 7.63
C GLY A 139 -13.95 7.93 6.53
N PRO A 140 -13.81 8.33 5.26
CA PRO A 140 -13.83 7.41 4.13
C PRO A 140 -12.69 6.39 4.18
N GLY A 141 -12.99 5.13 3.86
CA GLY A 141 -12.02 4.04 3.75
C GLY A 141 -11.66 3.70 2.31
N VAL A 142 -11.01 2.54 2.13
CA VAL A 142 -10.58 2.02 0.82
C VAL A 142 -11.71 1.65 -0.13
N PHE A 143 -12.95 1.58 0.36
CA PHE A 143 -14.16 1.32 -0.42
C PHE A 143 -15.03 2.57 -0.60
N ASP A 144 -14.45 3.75 -0.40
CA ASP A 144 -15.06 5.09 -0.31
C ASP A 144 -16.15 5.26 0.75
N SER A 145 -16.47 4.19 1.48
CA SER A 145 -17.50 4.15 2.52
C SER A 145 -16.94 4.55 3.88
N ILE A 146 -17.84 4.96 4.77
CA ILE A 146 -17.42 5.45 6.10
C ILE A 146 -16.98 4.27 6.95
N VAL A 147 -15.75 4.36 7.45
CA VAL A 147 -15.14 3.37 8.33
C VAL A 147 -15.28 3.81 9.78
N ASP A 148 -15.59 2.84 10.63
CA ASP A 148 -15.57 2.99 12.09
C ASP A 148 -14.30 2.38 12.69
N LEU A 149 -13.86 2.97 13.80
CA LEU A 149 -12.79 2.45 14.63
C LEU A 149 -13.37 1.90 15.94
N TYR A 150 -12.95 0.68 16.29
CA TYR A 150 -13.22 0.04 17.56
C TYR A 150 -11.93 -0.20 18.31
N GLU A 151 -11.98 0.02 19.62
CA GLU A 151 -10.99 -0.46 20.57
C GLU A 151 -11.48 -1.81 21.12
N VAL A 152 -10.58 -2.80 21.14
CA VAL A 152 -10.86 -4.18 21.53
C VAL A 152 -9.84 -4.62 22.57
N GLU A 153 -10.30 -4.95 23.76
CA GLU A 153 -9.47 -5.31 24.92
C GLU A 153 -9.63 -6.78 25.28
N CYS A 154 -8.51 -7.47 25.43
CA CYS A 154 -8.44 -8.85 25.89
C CYS A 154 -8.18 -8.94 27.40
N ALA A 155 -8.52 -10.08 28.00
CA ALA A 155 -8.37 -10.31 29.44
C ALA A 155 -6.91 -10.28 29.94
N ASP A 156 -5.94 -10.44 29.03
CA ASP A 156 -4.51 -10.28 29.29
C ASP A 156 -4.05 -8.80 29.32
N GLY A 157 -4.97 -7.86 29.10
CA GLY A 157 -4.72 -6.43 29.03
C GLY A 157 -4.21 -5.94 27.66
N SER A 158 -4.13 -6.81 26.64
CA SER A 158 -3.80 -6.36 25.29
C SER A 158 -4.97 -5.59 24.67
N VAL A 159 -4.65 -4.45 24.05
CA VAL A 159 -5.60 -3.55 23.39
C VAL A 159 -5.29 -3.50 21.90
N HIS A 160 -6.33 -3.63 21.08
CA HIS A 160 -6.24 -3.69 19.62
C HIS A 160 -7.21 -2.70 19.00
N GLU A 161 -6.77 -2.06 17.92
CA GLU A 161 -7.61 -1.22 17.07
C GLU A 161 -8.14 -2.05 15.90
N ILE A 162 -9.46 -2.02 15.69
CA ILE A 162 -10.11 -2.70 14.56
C ILE A 162 -10.93 -1.69 13.76
N TYR A 163 -10.54 -1.53 12.50
CA TYR A 163 -11.28 -0.75 11.51
C TYR A 163 -12.36 -1.62 10.88
N MET A 164 -13.58 -1.09 10.79
CA MET A 164 -14.74 -1.83 10.28
C MET A 164 -15.55 -0.96 9.32
N ASP A 165 -15.86 -1.52 8.15
CA ASP A 165 -16.71 -0.90 7.16
C ASP A 165 -18.09 -1.58 7.19
N MET A 166 -19.12 -0.81 7.55
CA MET A 166 -20.48 -1.33 7.70
C MET A 166 -21.30 -1.32 6.40
N TYR A 167 -20.73 -0.81 5.31
CA TYR A 167 -21.43 -0.63 4.05
C TYR A 167 -21.22 -1.83 3.12
N HIS A 168 -21.25 -3.06 3.67
CA HIS A 168 -21.22 -4.28 2.87
C HIS A 168 -22.48 -5.11 3.10
N ALA A 169 -23.60 -4.66 2.51
CA ALA A 169 -24.91 -5.28 2.63
C ALA A 169 -24.87 -6.81 2.40
N GLY A 170 -25.39 -7.57 3.37
CA GLY A 170 -25.42 -9.03 3.31
C GLY A 170 -24.08 -9.73 3.54
N HIS A 171 -22.96 -9.00 3.66
CA HIS A 171 -21.66 -9.59 3.91
C HIS A 171 -21.49 -9.96 5.40
N VAL A 172 -20.94 -11.15 5.62
CA VAL A 172 -20.53 -11.66 6.93
C VAL A 172 -19.06 -12.06 6.82
N GLU A 173 -18.18 -11.28 7.43
CA GLU A 173 -16.76 -11.61 7.48
C GLU A 173 -16.54 -12.76 8.48
N ASP A 174 -15.98 -13.87 7.99
CA ASP A 174 -15.75 -15.10 8.73
C ASP A 174 -14.26 -15.34 9.03
N ARG A 175 -13.37 -14.46 8.53
CA ARG A 175 -11.95 -14.49 8.89
C ARG A 175 -11.71 -13.71 10.18
N PRO A 176 -10.85 -14.21 11.09
CA PRO A 176 -10.41 -13.42 12.24
C PRO A 176 -9.42 -12.33 11.80
N VAL A 177 -9.44 -11.19 12.49
CA VAL A 177 -8.31 -10.26 12.47
C VAL A 177 -7.06 -10.94 13.06
N PRO A 178 -5.84 -10.52 12.68
CA PRO A 178 -4.61 -11.10 13.20
C PRO A 178 -4.56 -11.13 14.73
N GLY A 179 -4.12 -12.24 15.32
CA GLY A 179 -4.03 -12.41 16.76
C GLY A 179 -5.33 -12.87 17.44
N PHE A 180 -6.43 -12.98 16.70
CA PHE A 180 -7.71 -13.50 17.21
C PHE A 180 -8.08 -14.82 16.55
N THR A 181 -9.02 -15.52 17.17
CA THR A 181 -9.81 -16.56 16.49
C THR A 181 -11.27 -16.10 16.42
N ILE A 182 -12.08 -16.78 15.60
CA ILE A 182 -13.49 -16.43 15.43
C ILE A 182 -14.37 -17.66 15.62
N THR A 183 -15.46 -17.49 16.35
CA THR A 183 -16.47 -18.52 16.56
C THR A 183 -17.54 -18.44 15.46
N PRO A 184 -18.08 -19.58 14.97
CA PRO A 184 -19.15 -19.59 13.98
C PRO A 184 -20.41 -18.85 14.43
#